data_AF-A0A1S3DRL8-F1
#
_entry.id   AF-A0A1S3DRL8-F1
#
_cell.length_a   1.000
_cell.length_b   1.000
_cell.length_c   1.000
_cell.angle_alpha   90.00
_cell.angle_beta   90.00
_cell.angle_gamma   90.00
#
_symmetry.space_group_name_H-M   'P 1'
#
loop_
_entity.id
_entity.type
_entity.pdbx_description
1 polymer ?
#
loop_
_entity_poly.entity_id
_entity_poly.type
_entity_poly.pdbx_seq_one_letter_code
_entity_poly.pdbx_strand_id
1 'polypeptide(L)'
;MGGCFSSDPVTPEYRDKVDSNFTGSVKSRSCTDRPFLLLLILCLGLLAGLTAYCIKNGDTARLFNGYDNCGNICGVKNAPEDNPKFCKGKEDVSNKKFLLITTPEGLTSPKAGQRRCVESCDAEPNYTRFLNRCLPKEFEDKLDSFFNRTGVQEYFQEAVEDVNLVKGEMIKLVLFAT
;
A
#
# COMPACT_ATOMS: atom_id res chain seq x y z
N MET A 1 -17.63 22.17 -21.29
CA MET A 1 -16.92 20.87 -21.22
C MET A 1 -17.98 19.77 -21.07
N GLY A 2 -18.28 19.03 -22.15
CA GLY A 2 -19.22 17.90 -22.08
C GLY A 2 -18.50 16.66 -21.52
N GLY A 3 -18.97 16.14 -20.39
CA GLY A 3 -18.49 14.86 -19.85
C GLY A 3 -19.04 13.67 -20.64
N CYS A 4 -18.44 12.49 -20.48
CA CYS A 4 -18.79 11.26 -21.22
C CYS A 4 -20.23 10.74 -21.03
N PHE A 5 -20.96 11.30 -20.07
CA PHE A 5 -22.37 11.00 -19.80
C PHE A 5 -23.33 12.05 -20.37
N SER A 6 -22.82 13.19 -20.87
CA SER A 6 -23.66 14.11 -21.62
C SER A 6 -23.85 13.61 -23.05
N SER A 7 -25.09 13.59 -23.51
CA SER A 7 -25.44 13.33 -24.91
C SER A 7 -25.25 14.56 -25.80
N ASP A 8 -24.75 15.66 -25.23
CA ASP A 8 -24.55 16.90 -25.96
C ASP A 8 -23.38 16.75 -26.95
N PRO A 9 -23.59 17.07 -28.25
CA PRO A 9 -22.51 17.09 -29.21
C PRO A 9 -21.49 18.16 -28.81
N VAL A 10 -20.25 17.73 -28.51
CA VAL A 10 -19.14 18.64 -28.26
C VAL A 10 -18.76 19.28 -29.60
N THR A 11 -19.19 20.52 -29.80
CA THR A 11 -18.71 21.36 -30.90
C THR A 11 -17.36 21.97 -30.49
N PRO A 12 -16.31 21.90 -31.32
CA PRO A 12 -15.04 22.55 -31.01
C PRO A 12 -15.25 24.07 -31.02
N GLU A 13 -15.00 24.71 -29.87
CA GLU A 13 -15.16 26.16 -29.67
C GLU A 13 -14.04 26.97 -30.34
N TYR A 14 -12.95 26.33 -30.77
CA TYR A 14 -11.83 26.99 -31.43
C TYR A 14 -11.87 26.74 -32.94
N ARG A 15 -12.64 27.56 -33.65
CA ARG A 15 -12.65 27.61 -35.12
C ARG A 15 -12.07 28.91 -35.67
N ASP A 16 -11.07 29.48 -35.02
CA ASP A 16 -10.30 30.57 -35.61
C ASP A 16 -8.85 30.13 -35.82
N LYS A 17 -8.55 29.87 -37.10
CA LYS A 17 -7.26 29.42 -37.70
C LYS A 17 -7.02 27.91 -37.71
N VAL A 18 -7.84 27.20 -38.47
CA VAL A 18 -7.42 25.92 -39.08
C VAL A 18 -7.04 26.22 -40.52
N ASP A 19 -5.79 25.92 -40.89
CA ASP A 19 -5.31 26.02 -42.26
C ASP A 19 -6.25 25.28 -43.20
N SER A 20 -6.61 25.91 -44.33
CA SER A 20 -7.57 25.41 -45.31
C SER A 20 -7.15 24.11 -46.02
N ASN A 21 -6.01 23.53 -45.65
CA ASN A 21 -5.45 22.28 -46.19
C ASN A 21 -5.32 21.17 -45.14
N PHE A 22 -6.03 21.24 -44.00
CA PHE A 22 -6.07 20.11 -43.06
C PHE A 22 -7.02 19.00 -43.57
N THR A 23 -6.48 18.01 -44.29
CA THR A 23 -7.19 16.80 -44.75
C THR A 23 -7.19 15.68 -43.71
N GLY A 24 -7.08 16.00 -42.42
CA GLY A 24 -7.18 15.02 -41.35
C GLY A 24 -8.65 14.70 -41.05
N SER A 25 -9.00 13.43 -40.91
CA SER A 25 -10.34 13.02 -40.45
C SER A 25 -10.61 13.56 -39.05
N VAL A 26 -11.42 14.61 -38.93
CA VAL A 26 -12.01 15.03 -37.65
C VAL A 26 -13.17 14.09 -37.33
N LYS A 27 -12.85 12.84 -37.03
CA LYS A 27 -13.84 11.85 -36.59
C LYS A 27 -14.35 12.29 -35.22
N SER A 28 -15.67 12.41 -35.06
CA SER A 28 -16.31 12.69 -33.77
C SER A 28 -15.82 11.69 -32.74
N ARG A 29 -15.14 12.16 -31.68
CA ARG A 29 -14.70 11.28 -30.59
C ARG A 29 -15.93 10.85 -29.79
N SER A 30 -16.24 9.56 -29.83
CA SER A 30 -17.23 8.95 -28.94
C SER A 30 -16.51 8.42 -27.69
N CYS A 31 -17.18 8.38 -26.54
CA CYS A 31 -16.59 7.80 -25.33
C CYS A 31 -16.47 6.29 -25.46
N THR A 32 -15.28 5.86 -25.85
CA THR A 32 -14.93 4.45 -26.08
C THR A 32 -14.76 3.64 -24.79
N ASP A 33 -14.76 4.28 -23.62
CA ASP A 33 -14.35 3.63 -22.36
C ASP A 33 -15.48 3.09 -21.48
N ARG A 34 -16.75 3.15 -21.89
CA ARG A 34 -17.88 2.65 -21.08
C ARG A 34 -17.76 1.15 -20.70
N PRO A 35 -17.51 0.21 -21.64
CA PRO A 35 -17.37 -1.19 -21.25
C PRO A 35 -16.12 -1.43 -20.40
N PHE A 36 -15.04 -0.67 -20.63
CA PHE A 36 -13.82 -0.76 -19.86
C PHE A 36 -14.01 -0.24 -18.42
N LEU A 37 -14.77 0.84 -18.24
CA LEU A 37 -15.10 1.40 -16.94
C LEU A 37 -15.99 0.46 -16.12
N LEU A 38 -16.97 -0.20 -16.76
CA LEU A 38 -17.76 -1.25 -16.10
C LEU A 38 -16.89 -2.45 -15.69
N LEU A 39 -15.99 -2.90 -16.56
CA LEU A 39 -15.03 -3.96 -16.23
C LEU A 39 -14.11 -3.54 -15.07
N LEU A 40 -13.64 -2.29 -15.05
CA LEU A 40 -12.83 -1.75 -13.98
C LEU A 40 -13.58 -1.76 -12.65
N ILE A 41 -14.83 -1.28 -12.61
CA ILE A 41 -15.67 -1.31 -11.40
C ILE A 41 -15.88 -2.75 -10.92
N LEU A 42 -16.13 -3.70 -11.84
CA LEU A 42 -16.26 -5.11 -11.50
C LEU A 42 -14.97 -5.67 -10.88
N CYS A 43 -13.82 -5.40 -11.49
CA CYS A 43 -12.52 -5.81 -10.98
C CYS A 43 -12.25 -5.22 -9.59
N LEU A 44 -12.55 -3.94 -9.38
CA LEU A 44 -12.41 -3.28 -8.08
C LEU A 44 -13.35 -3.88 -7.03
N GLY A 45 -14.60 -4.18 -7.40
CA GLY A 45 -15.57 -4.85 -6.53
C GLY A 45 -15.11 -6.25 -6.10
N LEU A 46 -14.60 -7.05 -7.06
CA LEU A 46 -14.02 -8.37 -6.77
C LEU A 46 -12.79 -8.27 -5.87
N LEU A 47 -11.89 -7.32 -6.13
CA LEU A 47 -10.71 -7.08 -5.31
C LEU A 47 -11.08 -6.66 -3.89
N ALA A 48 -12.06 -5.76 -3.73
CA ALA A 48 -12.56 -5.34 -2.44
C ALA A 48 -13.20 -6.50 -1.67
N GLY A 49 -14.01 -7.32 -2.34
CA GLY A 49 -14.62 -8.52 -1.77
C GLY A 49 -13.58 -9.54 -1.29
N LEU A 50 -12.57 -9.83 -2.13
CA LEU A 50 -11.47 -10.72 -1.76
C LEU A 50 -10.67 -10.16 -0.58
N THR A 51 -10.39 -8.86 -0.58
CA THR A 51 -9.67 -8.19 0.52
C THR A 51 -10.45 -8.31 1.83
N ALA A 52 -11.76 -8.03 1.81
CA ALA A 52 -12.60 -8.18 2.99
C ALA A 52 -12.67 -9.63 3.49
N TYR A 53 -12.73 -10.60 2.57
CA TYR A 53 -12.67 -12.02 2.91
C TYR A 53 -11.35 -12.40 3.59
N CYS A 54 -10.21 -11.92 3.06
CA CYS A 54 -8.89 -12.13 3.64
C CYS A 54 -8.75 -11.47 5.01
N ILE A 55 -9.35 -10.28 5.22
CA ILE A 55 -9.33 -9.61 6.52
C ILE A 55 -10.15 -10.39 7.56
N LYS A 56 -11.31 -10.91 7.18
CA LYS A 56 -12.22 -11.63 8.10
C LYS A 56 -11.72 -13.03 8.45
N ASN A 57 -11.21 -13.77 7.47
CA ASN A 57 -10.79 -15.16 7.65
C ASN A 57 -9.29 -15.32 7.88
N GLY A 58 -8.51 -14.30 7.54
CA GLY A 58 -7.08 -14.27 7.77
C GLY A 58 -6.73 -13.77 9.16
N ASP A 59 -5.59 -14.23 9.66
CA ASP A 59 -5.01 -13.75 10.90
C ASP A 59 -4.17 -12.49 10.62
N THR A 60 -4.87 -11.37 10.38
CA THR A 60 -4.24 -10.09 10.01
C THR A 60 -3.30 -9.55 11.10
N ALA A 61 -3.50 -9.96 12.36
CA ALA A 61 -2.63 -9.58 13.46
C ALA A 61 -1.17 -10.06 13.24
N ARG A 62 -0.96 -11.16 12.50
CA ARG A 62 0.39 -11.62 12.11
C ARG A 62 1.13 -10.61 11.23
N LEU A 63 0.40 -9.85 10.41
CA LEU A 63 0.99 -8.84 9.53
C LEU A 63 1.44 -7.63 10.35
N PHE A 64 0.55 -7.09 11.17
CA PHE A 64 0.79 -5.87 11.93
C PHE A 64 1.73 -6.07 13.12
N ASN A 65 1.54 -7.12 13.91
CA ASN A 65 2.33 -7.36 15.12
C ASN A 65 3.55 -8.27 14.87
N GLY A 66 3.48 -9.12 13.84
CA GLY A 66 4.49 -10.14 13.61
C GLY A 66 4.32 -11.36 14.52
N TYR A 67 5.12 -12.39 14.25
CA TYR A 67 5.11 -13.65 14.99
C TYR A 67 6.52 -14.18 15.25
N ASP A 68 6.70 -14.86 16.38
CA ASP A 68 7.97 -15.47 16.80
C ASP A 68 8.24 -16.82 16.10
N ASN A 69 9.36 -17.47 16.43
CA ASN A 69 9.70 -18.79 15.88
C ASN A 69 8.73 -19.91 16.31
N CYS A 70 7.96 -19.71 17.38
CA CYS A 70 6.92 -20.62 17.83
C CYS A 70 5.58 -20.37 17.13
N GLY A 71 5.44 -19.30 16.32
CA GLY A 71 4.19 -18.92 15.68
C GLY A 71 3.24 -18.12 16.60
N ASN A 72 3.72 -17.63 17.74
CA ASN A 72 2.96 -16.73 18.60
C ASN A 72 2.94 -15.32 18.01
N ILE A 73 1.76 -14.71 17.96
CA ILE A 73 1.58 -13.31 17.59
C ILE A 73 1.97 -12.43 18.79
N CYS A 74 2.88 -11.48 18.57
CA CYS A 74 3.33 -10.59 19.63
C CYS A 74 2.19 -9.67 20.12
N GLY A 75 2.11 -9.45 21.43
CA GLY A 75 1.12 -8.56 22.06
C GLY A 75 -0.31 -9.09 22.09
N VAL A 76 -0.52 -10.37 21.80
CA VAL A 76 -1.85 -11.01 21.77
C VAL A 76 -1.80 -12.33 22.52
N LYS A 77 -2.92 -12.71 23.15
CA LYS A 77 -3.07 -14.01 23.78
C LYS A 77 -3.27 -15.09 22.72
N ASN A 78 -2.29 -15.98 22.57
CA ASN A 78 -2.30 -17.03 21.56
C ASN A 78 -2.98 -18.30 22.10
N ALA A 79 -3.92 -18.85 21.35
CA ALA A 79 -4.48 -20.16 21.65
C ALA A 79 -3.48 -21.27 21.28
N PRO A 80 -3.33 -22.32 22.12
CA PRO A 80 -2.53 -23.49 21.78
C PRO A 80 -3.15 -24.25 20.59
N GLU A 81 -2.30 -24.85 19.76
CA GLU A 81 -2.72 -25.68 18.63
C GLU A 81 -2.65 -27.18 18.98
N ASP A 82 -3.63 -27.96 18.52
CA ASP A 82 -3.78 -29.38 18.88
C ASP A 82 -2.66 -30.30 18.34
N ASN A 83 -2.05 -29.95 17.20
CA ASN A 83 -0.95 -30.71 16.59
C ASN A 83 0.27 -29.81 16.32
N PRO A 84 1.05 -29.47 17.37
CA PRO A 84 2.05 -28.43 17.26
C PRO A 84 3.27 -28.92 16.47
N LYS A 85 3.34 -28.54 15.18
CA LYS A 85 4.63 -28.40 14.48
C LYS A 85 5.50 -27.31 15.13
N PHE A 86 4.86 -26.37 15.82
CA PHE A 86 5.47 -25.21 16.48
C PHE A 86 4.96 -25.05 17.92
N CYS A 87 5.70 -24.35 18.77
CA CYS A 87 5.41 -24.15 20.19
C CYS A 87 4.32 -23.09 20.51
N LYS A 88 3.40 -22.83 19.57
CA LYS A 88 2.40 -21.77 19.68
C LYS A 88 1.47 -21.96 20.89
N GLY A 89 1.17 -20.88 21.60
CA GLY A 89 0.27 -20.83 22.75
C GLY A 89 0.83 -21.46 24.03
N LYS A 90 2.09 -21.92 24.04
CA LYS A 90 2.73 -22.46 25.26
C LYS A 90 3.25 -21.38 26.22
N GLU A 91 3.67 -20.25 25.68
CA GLU A 91 4.13 -19.08 26.44
C GLU A 91 3.15 -17.92 26.24
N ASP A 92 2.85 -17.18 27.32
CA ASP A 92 2.04 -15.97 27.23
C ASP A 92 2.89 -14.78 26.78
N VAL A 93 2.72 -14.38 25.51
CA VAL A 93 3.39 -13.23 24.90
C VAL A 93 2.49 -11.99 24.82
N SER A 94 1.37 -11.96 25.54
CA SER A 94 0.40 -10.84 25.50
C SER A 94 1.02 -9.49 25.92
N ASN A 95 2.00 -9.52 26.82
CA ASN A 95 2.71 -8.31 27.28
C ASN A 95 3.90 -7.93 26.38
N LYS A 96 4.30 -8.81 25.46
CA LYS A 96 5.47 -8.64 24.59
C LYS A 96 5.02 -8.14 23.22
N LYS A 97 4.85 -6.83 23.08
CA LYS A 97 4.19 -6.20 21.91
C LYS A 97 5.04 -6.10 20.65
N PHE A 98 6.37 -6.13 20.78
CA PHE A 98 7.27 -5.89 19.64
C PHE A 98 7.91 -7.18 19.15
N LEU A 99 8.04 -7.31 17.82
CA LEU A 99 8.81 -8.37 17.22
C LEU A 99 10.26 -7.94 17.01
N LEU A 100 11.19 -8.62 17.67
CA LEU A 100 12.61 -8.53 17.37
C LEU A 100 13.00 -9.59 16.34
N ILE A 101 13.70 -9.18 15.29
CA ILE A 101 14.23 -10.06 14.26
C ILE A 101 15.76 -9.96 14.29
N THR A 102 16.41 -10.94 14.91
CA THR A 102 17.87 -11.04 14.87
C THR A 102 18.26 -11.94 13.71
N THR A 103 18.91 -11.39 12.70
CA THR A 103 19.40 -12.17 11.57
C THR A 103 20.93 -12.09 11.59
N PRO A 104 21.67 -13.21 11.54
CA PRO A 104 23.13 -13.17 11.54
C PRO A 104 23.71 -12.41 10.33
N GLU A 105 22.91 -12.18 9.28
CA GLU A 105 23.32 -11.58 8.00
C GLU A 105 22.37 -10.47 7.50
N GLY A 106 21.57 -9.86 8.39
CA GLY A 106 20.56 -8.86 8.02
C GLY A 106 19.30 -9.43 7.34
N LEU A 107 18.32 -8.58 7.02
CA LEU A 107 16.98 -8.94 6.50
C LEU A 107 17.00 -9.67 5.14
N THR A 108 18.16 -9.80 4.50
CA THR A 108 18.38 -10.38 3.17
C THR A 108 18.35 -11.91 3.14
N SER A 109 18.51 -12.60 4.29
CA SER A 109 18.52 -14.06 4.37
C SER A 109 17.42 -14.57 5.33
N PRO A 110 16.27 -15.07 4.84
CA PRO A 110 15.20 -15.60 5.69
C PRO A 110 15.55 -16.89 6.46
N LYS A 111 16.74 -17.46 6.24
CA LYS A 111 17.05 -18.85 6.56
C LYS A 111 17.62 -19.12 7.95
N ALA A 112 17.91 -18.12 8.77
CA ALA A 112 18.44 -18.35 10.13
C ALA A 112 18.16 -17.22 11.13
N GLY A 113 17.14 -16.40 10.89
CA GLY A 113 16.80 -15.31 11.82
C GLY A 113 16.02 -15.82 13.03
N GLN A 114 16.45 -15.49 14.24
CA GLN A 114 15.65 -15.71 15.45
C GLN A 114 14.63 -14.57 15.58
N ARG A 115 13.35 -14.93 15.54
CA ARG A 115 12.23 -14.01 15.78
C ARG A 115 11.69 -14.26 17.18
N ARG A 116 11.67 -13.21 18.00
CA ARG A 116 11.14 -13.28 19.37
C ARG A 116 10.33 -12.06 19.71
N CYS A 117 9.26 -12.25 20.49
CA CYS A 117 8.49 -11.13 21.03
C CYS A 117 9.25 -10.51 22.23
N VAL A 118 9.26 -9.18 22.30
CA VAL A 118 9.90 -8.40 23.37
C VAL A 118 8.96 -7.30 23.87
N GLU A 119 9.15 -6.86 25.11
CA GLU A 119 8.34 -5.80 25.74
C GLU A 119 8.74 -4.40 25.28
N SER A 120 10.04 -4.17 25.09
CA SER A 120 10.59 -2.93 24.53
C SER A 120 11.74 -3.23 23.57
N CYS A 121 11.86 -2.44 22.51
CA CYS A 121 13.03 -2.45 21.63
C CYS A 121 14.25 -1.77 22.25
N ASP A 122 14.06 -0.89 23.24
CA ASP A 122 15.13 -0.11 23.87
C ASP A 122 16.08 -0.98 24.71
N ALA A 123 15.65 -2.18 25.07
CA ALA A 123 16.47 -3.17 25.77
C ALA A 123 17.62 -3.71 24.90
N GLU A 124 17.52 -3.60 23.58
CA GLU A 124 18.52 -4.11 22.65
C GLU A 124 19.39 -2.96 22.08
N PRO A 125 20.71 -2.93 22.36
CA PRO A 125 21.58 -1.93 21.78
C PRO A 125 21.60 -2.09 20.25
N ASN A 126 21.54 -0.97 19.52
CA ASN A 126 21.50 -0.89 18.05
C ASN A 126 20.17 -1.24 17.37
N TYR A 127 19.08 -1.40 18.13
CA TYR A 127 17.74 -1.48 17.56
C TYR A 127 16.95 -0.19 17.82
N THR A 128 16.04 0.11 16.90
CA THR A 128 15.05 1.18 17.01
C THR A 128 13.67 0.60 16.75
N ARG A 129 12.64 1.26 17.27
CA ARG A 129 11.26 0.84 17.09
C ARG A 129 10.72 1.38 15.77
N PHE A 130 10.20 0.49 14.93
CA PHE A 130 9.38 0.84 13.78
C PHE A 130 8.07 0.05 13.82
N LEU A 131 6.95 0.75 14.05
CA LEU A 131 5.63 0.15 14.30
C LEU A 131 5.68 -0.85 15.47
N ASN A 132 5.30 -2.11 15.23
CA ASN A 132 5.35 -3.21 16.21
C ASN A 132 6.60 -4.11 16.01
N ARG A 133 7.66 -3.56 15.39
CA ARG A 133 8.89 -4.31 15.09
C ARG A 133 10.12 -3.53 15.57
N CYS A 134 11.13 -4.27 16.02
CA CYS A 134 12.44 -3.72 16.33
C CYS A 134 13.35 -3.94 15.12
N LEU A 135 13.83 -2.85 14.54
CA LEU A 135 14.72 -2.86 13.38
C LEU A 135 16.13 -2.40 13.77
N PRO A 136 17.19 -2.94 13.15
CA PRO A 136 18.54 -2.44 13.35
C PRO A 136 18.62 -0.97 12.92
N LYS A 137 19.30 -0.12 13.70
CA LYS A 137 19.51 1.30 13.37
C LYS A 137 20.21 1.52 12.02
N GLU A 138 21.12 0.61 11.66
CA GLU A 138 21.79 0.60 10.34
C GLU A 138 20.81 0.56 9.14
N PHE A 139 19.60 0.04 9.34
CA PHE A 139 18.58 0.00 8.30
C PHE A 139 17.92 1.36 8.10
N GLU A 140 17.77 2.17 9.15
CA GLU A 140 17.27 3.54 9.06
C GLU A 140 18.24 4.40 8.24
N ASP A 141 19.54 4.34 8.54
CA ASP A 141 20.59 5.04 7.78
C ASP A 141 20.64 4.59 6.30
N LYS A 142 20.43 3.29 6.05
CA LYS A 142 20.38 2.74 4.68
C LYS A 142 19.11 3.13 3.94
N LEU A 143 17.97 3.21 4.60
CA LEU A 143 16.72 3.70 4.00
C LEU A 143 16.88 5.16 3.60
N ASP A 144 17.35 6.01 4.50
CA ASP A 144 17.54 7.45 4.22
C ASP A 144 18.53 7.67 3.08
N SER A 145 19.65 6.95 3.08
CA SER A 145 20.62 7.02 1.97
C SER A 145 20.07 6.46 0.65
N PHE A 146 19.19 5.46 0.68
CA PHE A 146 18.50 4.95 -0.51
C PHE A 146 17.49 5.97 -1.05
N PHE A 147 16.67 6.58 -0.19
CA PHE A 147 15.71 7.61 -0.59
C PHE A 147 16.41 8.83 -1.19
N ASN A 148 17.49 9.30 -0.57
CA ASN A 148 18.31 10.41 -1.08
C ASN A 148 19.03 10.07 -2.40
N ARG A 149 19.51 8.83 -2.58
CA ARG A 149 20.21 8.43 -3.82
C ARG A 149 19.27 8.21 -5.00
N THR A 150 18.06 7.73 -4.74
CA THR A 150 17.12 7.36 -5.80
C THR A 150 16.28 8.53 -6.30
N GLY A 151 16.38 9.70 -5.66
CA GLY A 151 15.56 10.87 -6.01
C GLY A 151 14.08 10.67 -5.68
N VAL A 152 13.74 9.61 -4.94
CA VAL A 152 12.35 9.20 -4.70
C VAL A 152 11.67 10.18 -3.76
N GLN A 153 12.41 10.75 -2.82
CA GLN A 153 11.87 11.78 -1.93
C GLN A 153 11.46 13.03 -2.72
N GLU A 154 12.31 13.48 -3.64
CA GLU A 154 12.07 14.61 -4.52
C GLU A 154 10.87 14.34 -5.43
N TYR A 155 10.80 13.14 -6.01
CA TYR A 155 9.64 12.71 -6.80
C TYR A 155 8.34 12.69 -5.98
N PHE A 156 8.36 12.16 -4.76
CA PHE A 156 7.18 12.16 -3.89
C PHE A 156 6.78 13.58 -3.48
N GLN A 157 7.74 14.47 -3.20
CA GLN A 157 7.42 15.86 -2.90
C GLN A 157 6.78 16.56 -4.10
N GLU A 158 7.34 16.40 -5.31
CA GLU A 158 6.77 16.96 -6.53
C GLU A 158 5.37 16.41 -6.80
N ALA A 159 5.18 15.09 -6.70
CA ALA A 159 3.87 14.46 -6.87
C ALA A 159 2.85 14.93 -5.83
N VAL A 160 3.27 15.17 -4.59
CA VAL A 160 2.39 15.70 -3.52
C VAL A 160 2.05 17.16 -3.78
N GLU A 161 2.97 17.98 -4.27
CA GLU A 161 2.71 19.36 -4.66
C GLU A 161 1.70 19.42 -5.81
N ASP A 162 1.89 18.61 -6.86
CA ASP A 162 0.96 18.51 -7.99
C ASP A 162 -0.45 18.12 -7.52
N VAL A 163 -0.56 17.08 -6.70
CA VAL A 163 -1.85 16.67 -6.12
C VAL A 163 -2.48 17.79 -5.30
N ASN A 164 -1.71 18.53 -4.51
CA ASN A 164 -2.22 19.64 -3.71
C ASN A 164 -2.74 20.79 -4.57
N LEU A 165 -2.10 21.06 -5.72
CA LEU A 165 -2.52 22.09 -6.67
C LEU A 165 -3.87 21.74 -7.32
N VAL A 166 -4.10 20.46 -7.66
CA VAL A 166 -5.33 20.03 -8.36
C VAL A 166 -6.36 19.35 -7.46
N LYS A 167 -6.15 19.26 -6.14
CA LYS A 167 -7.03 18.51 -5.22
C LYS A 167 -8.50 18.89 -5.33
N GLY A 168 -8.80 20.17 -5.56
CA GLY A 168 -10.18 20.66 -5.70
C GLY A 168 -10.85 20.16 -6.98
N GLU A 169 -10.13 20.15 -8.10
CA GLU A 169 -10.62 19.64 -9.38
C GLU A 169 -10.69 18.11 -9.36
N MET A 170 -9.75 17.42 -8.71
CA MET A 170 -9.78 15.97 -8.50
C MET A 170 -11.02 15.53 -7.71
N ILE A 171 -11.35 16.23 -6.62
CA ILE A 171 -12.55 15.95 -5.83
C ILE A 171 -13.82 16.18 -6.65
N LYS A 172 -13.88 17.27 -7.42
CA LYS A 172 -14.99 17.52 -8.35
C LYS A 172 -15.11 16.40 -9.39
N LEU A 173 -13.99 15.95 -9.95
CA LEU A 173 -13.98 14.87 -10.94
C LEU A 173 -14.53 13.56 -10.35
N VAL A 174 -14.18 13.24 -9.11
CA VAL A 174 -14.72 12.05 -8.41
C VAL A 174 -16.20 12.21 -8.09
N LEU A 175 -16.65 13.40 -7.68
CA LEU A 175 -18.05 13.65 -7.33
C LEU A 175 -18.99 13.72 -8.55
N PHE A 176 -18.50 14.24 -9.68
CA PHE A 176 -19.29 14.42 -10.92
C PHE A 176 -19.08 13.31 -11.96
N ALA A 177 -18.15 12.38 -11.74
CA ALA A 177 -18.02 11.14 -12.53
C ALA A 177 -18.93 10.00 -12.03
N THR A 178 -19.73 10.25 -10.98
CA THR A 178 -20.88 9.43 -10.53
C THR A 178 -22.18 10.08 -10.95
#